data_AF-A0A087BHH9-F1
#
_entry.id   AF-A0A087BHH9-F1
#
_cell.length_a   1.000
_cell.length_b   1.000
_cell.length_c   1.000
_cell.angle_alpha   90.00
_cell.angle_beta   90.00
_cell.angle_gamma   90.00
#
_symmetry.space_group_name_H-M   'P 1'
#
loop_
_entity.id
_entity.type
_entity.pdbx_description
1 polymer ?
#
loop_
_entity_poly.entity_id
_entity_poly.type
_entity_poly.pdbx_seq_one_letter_code
_entity_poly.pdbx_strand_id
1 'polypeptide(L)'
;MDRKNRVMLAAAIGAVVVLVASSAVRCAVSRSADTAPEQPAAEQSQEADMGAREKAMGALRGHAWRSETDASASVEFREGSFVETRGGQATVTAFEVTGSSEGDDWASLDVSFVRDGASGDAVVMLEGREGSLRVASDAFANADAYVEGKASAGPVAVSGVTEPYASLIDGRTDELAGAVADHCRKKVPAATRADFDGEVFVDVKGGRVSATFTCDDPARTILNVTYDGATFNVEG
;
A
#
# COMPACT_ATOMS: atom_id res chain seq x y z
N MET A 1 -17.94 -50.96 13.34
CA MET A 1 -17.65 -51.59 12.03
C MET A 1 -17.32 -50.45 11.08
N ASP A 2 -16.18 -49.79 11.20
CA ASP A 2 -14.80 -50.27 10.98
C ASP A 2 -14.55 -50.67 9.52
N ARG A 3 -13.98 -49.74 8.73
CA ARG A 3 -13.01 -50.09 7.68
C ARG A 3 -12.07 -48.92 7.37
N LYS A 4 -10.87 -49.03 7.94
CA LYS A 4 -9.62 -48.31 7.63
C LYS A 4 -9.15 -48.51 6.19
N ASN A 5 -8.57 -47.46 5.61
CA ASN A 5 -7.28 -47.44 4.88
C ASN A 5 -6.97 -45.95 4.58
N ARG A 6 -5.93 -45.27 5.06
CA ARG A 6 -4.46 -45.47 5.12
C ARG A 6 -3.79 -45.67 3.76
N VAL A 7 -3.34 -44.56 3.16
CA VAL A 7 -2.23 -44.45 2.19
C VAL A 7 -1.59 -43.06 2.46
N MET A 8 -0.49 -42.95 3.23
CA MET A 8 0.93 -42.99 2.82
C MET A 8 1.29 -41.81 1.88
N LEU A 9 1.66 -40.65 2.43
CA LEU A 9 3.03 -40.17 2.72
C LEU A 9 3.97 -40.17 1.50
N ALA A 10 4.22 -38.98 0.95
CA ALA A 10 5.44 -38.65 0.21
C ALA A 10 5.87 -37.23 0.61
N ALA A 11 6.79 -37.15 1.57
CA ALA A 11 7.50 -35.94 1.94
C ALA A 11 8.71 -35.79 1.02
N ALA A 12 8.72 -34.77 0.15
CA ALA A 12 9.90 -34.41 -0.61
C ALA A 12 10.75 -33.46 0.26
N ILE A 13 11.74 -34.02 0.96
CA ILE A 13 12.78 -33.28 1.66
C ILE A 13 13.77 -32.82 0.59
N GLY A 14 13.67 -31.56 0.16
CA GLY A 14 14.70 -30.90 -0.64
C GLY A 14 15.91 -30.60 0.25
N ALA A 15 17.01 -31.31 0.02
CA ALA A 15 18.27 -31.07 0.71
C ALA A 15 18.86 -29.71 0.30
N VAL A 16 18.81 -28.73 1.20
CA VAL A 16 19.55 -27.47 1.05
C VAL A 16 21.02 -27.75 1.39
N VAL A 17 21.86 -27.74 0.36
CA VAL A 17 23.32 -27.75 0.54
C VAL A 17 23.75 -26.33 0.89
N VAL A 18 23.95 -26.06 2.18
CA VAL A 18 24.66 -24.84 2.63
C VAL A 18 26.15 -25.06 2.41
N LEU A 19 26.69 -24.47 1.35
CA LEU A 19 28.14 -24.36 1.14
C LEU A 19 28.71 -23.37 2.15
N VAL A 20 29.28 -23.88 3.24
CA VAL A 20 30.14 -23.11 4.14
C VAL A 20 31.48 -22.91 3.45
N ALA A 21 31.64 -21.77 2.76
CA ALA A 21 32.93 -21.35 2.22
C ALA A 21 33.85 -20.96 3.38
N SER A 22 34.80 -21.83 3.70
CA SER A 22 35.90 -21.54 4.64
C SER A 22 36.92 -20.63 3.94
N SER A 23 37.12 -19.43 4.48
CA SER A 23 38.08 -18.45 3.98
C SER A 23 39.53 -18.87 4.31
N ALA A 24 40.22 -19.44 3.33
CA ALA A 24 41.68 -19.43 3.32
C ALA A 24 42.15 -18.21 2.52
N VAL A 25 42.52 -17.15 3.22
CA VAL A 25 43.25 -16.02 2.66
C VAL A 25 44.57 -16.56 2.09
N ARG A 26 44.76 -16.47 0.77
CA ARG A 26 46.08 -16.56 0.14
C ARG A 26 46.35 -15.28 -0.63
N CYS A 27 47.18 -14.42 -0.06
CA CYS A 27 47.85 -13.37 -0.79
C CYS A 27 48.85 -13.99 -1.77
N ALA A 28 48.69 -13.76 -3.07
CA ALA A 28 49.78 -13.74 -4.03
C ALA A 28 49.38 -12.91 -5.26
N VAL A 29 50.03 -11.76 -5.39
CA VAL A 29 49.98 -10.85 -6.54
C VAL A 29 50.57 -11.55 -7.78
N SER A 30 49.93 -11.42 -8.95
CA SER A 30 50.58 -11.18 -10.26
C SER A 30 49.59 -10.80 -11.37
N ARG A 31 50.05 -9.89 -12.23
CA ARG A 31 49.41 -9.05 -13.26
C ARG A 31 48.59 -9.71 -14.40
N SER A 32 47.55 -8.96 -14.78
CA SER A 32 47.09 -8.58 -16.14
C SER A 32 46.47 -9.63 -17.08
N ALA A 33 45.15 -9.55 -17.26
CA ALA A 33 44.43 -9.41 -18.55
C ALA A 33 42.93 -9.22 -18.28
N ASP A 34 42.25 -8.45 -19.14
CA ASP A 34 40.84 -8.06 -19.09
C ASP A 34 39.90 -9.02 -18.34
N THR A 35 39.22 -8.49 -17.32
CA THR A 35 38.01 -9.12 -16.78
C THR A 35 37.06 -7.98 -16.45
N ALA A 36 35.93 -7.96 -17.15
CA ALA A 36 34.78 -7.13 -16.76
C ALA A 36 34.48 -7.37 -15.27
N PRO A 37 34.01 -6.36 -14.52
CA PRO A 37 33.68 -6.57 -13.12
C PRO A 37 32.55 -7.60 -13.03
N GLU A 38 32.89 -8.83 -12.63
CA GLU A 38 31.94 -9.85 -12.21
C GLU A 38 31.40 -9.39 -10.86
N GLN A 39 30.28 -8.66 -10.86
CA GLN A 39 29.57 -8.33 -9.62
C GLN A 39 29.16 -9.65 -8.94
N PRO A 40 29.44 -9.83 -7.63
CA PRO A 40 29.01 -11.00 -6.87
C PRO A 40 27.52 -11.28 -7.06
N ALA A 41 27.16 -12.52 -7.40
CA ALA A 41 25.75 -12.95 -7.55
C ALA A 41 24.88 -12.67 -6.31
N ALA A 42 25.48 -12.53 -5.13
CA ALA A 42 24.80 -12.12 -3.89
C ALA A 42 24.37 -10.64 -3.90
N GLU A 43 25.14 -9.75 -4.52
CA GLU A 43 24.79 -8.33 -4.64
C GLU A 43 23.69 -8.14 -5.70
N GLN A 44 23.76 -8.87 -6.83
CA GLN A 44 22.71 -8.84 -7.86
C GLN A 44 21.37 -9.39 -7.37
N SER A 45 21.37 -10.42 -6.50
CA SER A 45 20.13 -10.97 -5.93
C SER A 45 19.51 -10.06 -4.87
N GLN A 46 20.31 -9.38 -4.06
CA GLN A 46 19.82 -8.37 -3.12
C GLN A 46 19.28 -7.12 -3.83
N GLU A 47 19.96 -6.65 -4.88
CA GLU A 47 19.48 -5.51 -5.67
C GLU A 47 18.17 -5.83 -6.41
N ALA A 48 18.03 -7.03 -6.97
CA ALA A 48 16.81 -7.47 -7.62
C ALA A 48 15.63 -7.60 -6.63
N ASP A 49 15.88 -8.17 -5.44
CA ASP A 49 14.89 -8.27 -4.36
C ASP A 49 14.45 -6.88 -3.87
N MET A 50 15.38 -5.96 -3.66
CA MET A 50 15.06 -4.57 -3.31
C MET A 50 14.24 -3.87 -4.40
N GLY A 51 14.55 -4.08 -5.68
CA GLY A 51 13.80 -3.51 -6.80
C GLY A 51 12.37 -4.05 -6.89
N ALA A 52 12.20 -5.37 -6.77
CA ALA A 52 10.89 -6.02 -6.78
C ALA A 52 10.04 -5.58 -5.58
N ARG A 53 10.64 -5.53 -4.38
CA ARG A 53 10.02 -4.99 -3.16
C ARG A 53 9.50 -3.57 -3.35
N GLU A 54 10.35 -2.65 -3.83
CA GLU A 54 9.95 -1.25 -4.01
C GLU A 54 8.83 -1.08 -5.03
N LYS A 55 8.90 -1.83 -6.14
CA LYS A 55 7.85 -1.83 -7.16
C LYS A 55 6.51 -2.36 -6.62
N ALA A 56 6.53 -3.49 -5.92
CA ALA A 56 5.33 -4.08 -5.32
C ALA A 56 4.73 -3.16 -4.25
N MET A 57 5.55 -2.62 -3.34
CA MET A 57 5.11 -1.65 -2.33
C MET A 57 4.61 -0.34 -2.96
N GLY A 58 5.20 0.09 -4.07
CA GLY A 58 4.73 1.22 -4.87
C GLY A 58 3.34 0.97 -5.44
N ALA A 59 3.09 -0.21 -6.00
CA ALA A 59 1.77 -0.60 -6.49
C ALA A 59 0.74 -0.69 -5.37
N LEU A 60 1.06 -1.33 -4.24
CA LEU A 60 0.14 -1.46 -3.10
C LEU A 60 -0.29 -0.09 -2.54
N ARG A 61 0.64 0.86 -2.39
CA ARG A 61 0.34 2.23 -1.93
C ARG A 61 -0.27 3.11 -3.03
N GLY A 62 -0.05 2.74 -4.29
CA GLY A 62 -0.47 3.47 -5.48
C GLY A 62 -1.98 3.46 -5.69
N HIS A 63 -2.65 2.37 -5.30
CA HIS A 63 -4.04 2.10 -5.64
C HIS A 63 -4.95 2.14 -4.42
N ALA A 64 -6.24 2.37 -4.68
CA ALA A 64 -7.29 2.15 -3.70
C ALA A 64 -7.74 0.69 -3.77
N TRP A 65 -7.94 0.03 -2.63
CA TRP A 65 -8.31 -1.37 -2.58
C TRP A 65 -9.67 -1.57 -1.90
N ARG A 66 -10.56 -2.32 -2.54
CA ARG A 66 -11.91 -2.61 -2.03
C ARG A 66 -12.23 -4.09 -2.10
N SER A 67 -13.03 -4.57 -1.16
CA SER A 67 -13.58 -5.91 -1.26
C SER A 67 -14.61 -5.97 -2.39
N GLU A 68 -14.58 -7.05 -3.17
CA GLU A 68 -15.61 -7.32 -4.20
C GLU A 68 -16.95 -7.73 -3.59
N THR A 69 -16.93 -8.24 -2.35
CA THR A 69 -18.08 -8.87 -1.70
C THR A 69 -18.70 -8.01 -0.60
N ASP A 70 -17.94 -7.05 -0.06
CA ASP A 70 -18.41 -6.10 0.95
C ASP A 70 -17.97 -4.69 0.59
N ALA A 71 -18.91 -3.88 0.09
CA ALA A 71 -18.63 -2.50 -0.29
C ALA A 71 -18.10 -1.65 0.87
N SER A 72 -18.42 -1.99 2.12
CA SER A 72 -17.94 -1.28 3.32
C SER A 72 -16.52 -1.64 3.74
N ALA A 73 -15.90 -2.64 3.10
CA ALA A 73 -14.56 -3.12 3.41
C ALA A 73 -13.52 -2.62 2.40
N SER A 74 -12.44 -2.03 2.90
CA SER A 74 -11.30 -1.53 2.13
C SER A 74 -9.98 -1.78 2.85
N VAL A 75 -8.86 -1.74 2.11
CA VAL A 75 -7.52 -1.75 2.70
C VAL A 75 -6.67 -0.62 2.13
N GLU A 76 -5.91 0.04 3.00
CA GLU A 76 -4.92 1.04 2.63
C GLU A 76 -3.54 0.53 3.04
N PHE A 77 -2.60 0.49 2.09
CA PHE A 77 -1.21 0.15 2.39
C PHE A 77 -0.40 1.40 2.68
N ARG A 78 0.45 1.31 3.69
CA ARG A 78 1.41 2.33 4.12
C ARG A 78 2.79 1.70 4.22
N GLU A 79 3.78 2.52 4.54
CA GLU A 79 5.10 1.99 4.85
C GLU A 79 5.04 1.20 6.17
N GLY A 80 5.40 -0.08 6.12
CA GLY A 80 5.43 -0.97 7.28
C GLY A 80 4.09 -1.28 7.94
N SER A 81 2.96 -0.93 7.32
CA SER A 81 1.63 -1.25 7.84
C SER A 81 0.56 -1.23 6.76
N PHE A 82 -0.58 -1.86 7.05
CA PHE A 82 -1.81 -1.64 6.30
C PHE A 82 -2.98 -1.44 7.27
N VAL A 83 -4.00 -0.73 6.80
CA VAL A 83 -5.20 -0.42 7.56
C VAL A 83 -6.39 -0.99 6.81
N GLU A 84 -7.10 -1.93 7.44
CA GLU A 84 -8.37 -2.42 6.91
C GLU A 84 -9.51 -1.70 7.59
N THR A 85 -10.38 -1.08 6.80
CA THR A 85 -11.60 -0.42 7.31
C THR A 85 -12.80 -1.26 6.94
N ARG A 86 -13.71 -1.50 7.88
CA ARG A 86 -15.01 -2.12 7.63
C ARG A 86 -16.09 -1.41 8.43
N GLY A 87 -17.09 -0.85 7.75
CA GLY A 87 -18.22 -0.19 8.41
C GLY A 87 -17.81 0.93 9.39
N GLY A 88 -16.74 1.68 9.06
CA GLY A 88 -16.19 2.75 9.89
C GLY A 88 -15.23 2.30 11.02
N GLN A 89 -15.02 1.00 11.21
CA GLN A 89 -14.02 0.48 12.14
C GLN A 89 -12.71 0.20 11.40
N ALA A 90 -11.61 0.75 11.92
CA ALA A 90 -10.27 0.55 11.37
C ALA A 90 -9.50 -0.52 12.18
N THR A 91 -8.83 -1.42 11.47
CA THR A 91 -7.89 -2.42 12.02
C THR A 91 -6.52 -2.16 11.41
N VAL A 92 -5.52 -1.92 12.26
CA VAL A 92 -4.14 -1.66 11.81
C VAL A 92 -3.30 -2.92 12.00
N THR A 93 -2.55 -3.27 10.95
CA THR A 93 -1.57 -4.35 10.99
C THR A 93 -0.21 -3.81 10.63
N ALA A 94 0.75 -3.91 11.55
CA ALA A 94 2.14 -3.61 11.26
C ALA A 94 2.78 -4.81 10.58
N PHE A 95 3.70 -4.58 9.63
CA PHE A 95 4.45 -5.64 8.99
C PHE A 95 5.85 -5.22 8.58
N GLU A 96 6.75 -6.20 8.47
CA GLU A 96 8.07 -6.07 7.88
C GLU A 96 8.17 -7.03 6.69
N VAL A 97 8.66 -6.52 5.55
CA VAL A 97 8.93 -7.34 4.36
C VAL A 97 10.21 -8.13 4.59
N THR A 98 10.11 -9.45 4.57
CA THR A 98 11.22 -10.40 4.79
C THR A 98 11.74 -11.01 3.49
N GLY A 99 11.00 -10.85 2.40
CA GLY A 99 11.41 -11.27 1.05
C GLY A 99 10.44 -10.76 -0.01
N SER A 100 10.88 -10.76 -1.26
CA SER A 100 10.01 -10.45 -2.39
C SER A 100 10.26 -11.36 -3.59
N SER A 101 9.28 -11.45 -4.47
CA SER A 101 9.40 -12.12 -5.75
C SER A 101 8.48 -11.44 -6.76
N GLU A 102 8.85 -11.49 -8.03
CA GLU A 102 7.98 -11.00 -9.11
C GLU A 102 8.00 -11.95 -10.32
N GLY A 103 6.90 -11.93 -11.05
CA GLY A 103 6.78 -12.47 -12.40
C GLY A 103 6.11 -11.44 -13.32
N ASP A 104 5.71 -11.88 -14.50
CA ASP A 104 5.23 -10.96 -15.55
C ASP A 104 3.97 -10.16 -15.15
N ASP A 105 3.01 -10.81 -14.48
CA ASP A 105 1.71 -10.23 -14.08
C ASP A 105 1.43 -10.45 -12.57
N TRP A 106 2.45 -10.70 -11.77
CA TRP A 106 2.29 -10.86 -10.31
C TRP A 106 3.55 -10.43 -9.54
N ALA A 107 3.37 -10.07 -8.28
CA ALA A 107 4.43 -9.87 -7.32
C ALA A 107 3.99 -10.39 -5.94
N SER A 108 4.94 -10.86 -5.13
CA SER A 108 4.68 -11.27 -3.76
C SER A 108 5.65 -10.60 -2.80
N LEU A 109 5.15 -10.31 -1.60
CA LEU A 109 5.95 -9.90 -0.46
C LEU A 109 5.75 -10.93 0.65
N ASP A 110 6.82 -11.58 1.07
CA ASP A 110 6.83 -12.32 2.33
C ASP A 110 6.87 -11.29 3.44
N VAL A 111 5.96 -11.39 4.40
CA VAL A 111 5.84 -10.44 5.50
C VAL A 111 5.77 -11.14 6.84
N SER A 112 6.47 -10.59 7.82
CA SER A 112 6.18 -10.83 9.23
C SER A 112 5.26 -9.73 9.72
N PHE A 113 4.16 -10.04 10.39
CA PHE A 113 3.16 -9.06 10.80
C PHE A 113 2.82 -9.14 12.28
N VAL A 114 2.32 -8.04 12.82
CA VAL A 114 1.80 -7.91 14.18
C VAL A 114 0.43 -7.21 14.16
N ARG A 115 -0.55 -7.81 14.84
CA ARG A 115 -1.88 -7.25 15.07
C ARG A 115 -2.36 -7.66 16.47
N ASP A 116 -2.85 -6.72 17.26
CA ASP A 116 -3.44 -6.96 18.59
C ASP A 116 -2.59 -7.83 19.53
N GLY A 117 -1.26 -7.69 19.44
CA GLY A 117 -0.29 -8.45 20.25
C GLY A 117 0.00 -9.88 19.76
N ALA A 118 -0.64 -10.33 18.67
CA ALA A 118 -0.29 -11.55 17.97
C ALA A 118 0.68 -11.24 16.82
N SER A 119 1.63 -12.14 16.59
CA SER A 119 2.56 -12.10 15.46
C SER A 119 2.41 -13.32 14.57
N GLY A 120 2.70 -13.19 13.28
CA GLY A 120 2.72 -14.29 12.33
C GLY A 120 3.46 -13.93 11.05
N ASP A 121 3.57 -14.91 10.16
CA ASP A 121 4.12 -14.73 8.82
C ASP A 121 3.00 -14.91 7.79
N ALA A 122 3.04 -14.15 6.71
CA ALA A 122 2.08 -14.23 5.62
C ALA A 122 2.73 -13.83 4.30
N VAL A 123 2.02 -14.08 3.21
CA VAL A 123 2.37 -13.56 1.88
C VAL A 123 1.35 -12.51 1.49
N VAL A 124 1.80 -11.35 1.04
CA VAL A 124 0.97 -10.38 0.32
C VAL A 124 1.18 -10.63 -1.16
N MET A 125 0.16 -11.20 -1.81
CA MET A 125 0.19 -11.54 -3.23
C MET A 125 -0.55 -10.47 -4.02
N LEU A 126 0.14 -9.84 -4.98
CA LEU A 126 -0.39 -8.88 -5.93
C LEU A 126 -0.45 -9.53 -7.31
N GLU A 127 -1.63 -9.56 -7.93
CA GLU A 127 -1.87 -10.19 -9.23
C GLU A 127 -2.57 -9.23 -10.18
N GLY A 128 -2.31 -9.42 -11.48
CA GLY A 128 -3.00 -8.72 -12.56
C GLY A 128 -2.23 -7.50 -13.07
N ARG A 129 -2.96 -6.65 -13.80
CA ARG A 129 -2.43 -5.43 -14.40
C ARG A 129 -3.27 -4.23 -13.96
N GLU A 130 -2.70 -3.04 -14.07
CA GLU A 130 -3.36 -1.76 -13.78
C GLU A 130 -4.78 -1.70 -14.39
N GLY A 131 -5.74 -1.22 -13.60
CA GLY A 131 -7.18 -1.27 -13.87
C GLY A 131 -7.87 -2.59 -13.52
N SER A 132 -7.13 -3.60 -13.10
CA SER A 132 -7.63 -4.96 -12.76
C SER A 132 -6.82 -5.64 -11.66
N LEU A 133 -6.04 -4.89 -10.88
CA LEU A 133 -5.19 -5.48 -9.86
C LEU A 133 -6.02 -6.13 -8.75
N ARG A 134 -5.47 -7.19 -8.17
CA ARG A 134 -5.99 -7.89 -7.00
C ARG A 134 -4.87 -8.12 -6.00
N VAL A 135 -5.14 -7.86 -4.72
CA VAL A 135 -4.24 -8.18 -3.61
C VAL A 135 -4.91 -9.16 -2.67
N ALA A 136 -4.19 -10.22 -2.28
CA ALA A 136 -4.65 -11.24 -1.34
C ALA A 136 -3.59 -11.49 -0.27
N SER A 137 -4.04 -11.76 0.97
CA SER A 137 -3.15 -12.12 2.06
C SER A 137 -3.90 -12.78 3.21
N ASP A 138 -3.31 -13.82 3.78
CA ASP A 138 -3.78 -14.43 5.03
C ASP A 138 -3.60 -13.49 6.24
N ALA A 139 -2.82 -12.42 6.10
CA ALA A 139 -2.70 -11.39 7.12
C ALA A 139 -3.96 -10.50 7.20
N PHE A 140 -4.84 -10.47 6.20
CA PHE A 140 -6.05 -9.64 6.23
C PHE A 140 -7.08 -10.15 7.25
N ALA A 141 -7.76 -9.23 7.93
CA ALA A 141 -8.78 -9.53 8.95
C ALA A 141 -10.21 -9.40 8.40
N ASN A 142 -10.44 -8.52 7.44
CA ASN A 142 -11.79 -8.15 7.02
C ASN A 142 -12.25 -8.85 5.73
N ALA A 143 -11.32 -9.23 4.85
CA ALA A 143 -11.56 -9.98 3.62
C ALA A 143 -10.30 -10.74 3.17
N ASP A 144 -10.45 -11.87 2.49
CA ASP A 144 -9.30 -12.66 1.99
C ASP A 144 -8.54 -11.96 0.86
N ALA A 145 -9.21 -11.04 0.15
CA ALA A 145 -8.65 -10.27 -0.95
C ALA A 145 -9.38 -8.95 -1.17
N TYR A 146 -8.68 -8.04 -1.83
CA TYR A 146 -9.18 -6.76 -2.28
C TYR A 146 -8.80 -6.55 -3.75
N VAL A 147 -9.63 -5.80 -4.47
CA VAL A 147 -9.38 -5.43 -5.86
C VAL A 147 -9.19 -3.93 -5.99
N GLU A 148 -8.52 -3.55 -7.07
CA GLU A 148 -8.35 -2.16 -7.46
C GLU A 148 -9.71 -1.44 -7.58
N GLY A 149 -9.84 -0.35 -6.84
CA GLY A 149 -11.03 0.47 -6.83
C GLY A 149 -11.25 1.12 -8.19
N LYS A 150 -12.40 0.85 -8.82
CA LYS A 150 -12.79 1.51 -10.07
C LYS A 150 -13.19 2.96 -9.82
N ALA A 151 -12.62 3.87 -10.58
CA ALA A 151 -12.99 5.28 -10.56
C ALA A 151 -14.48 5.46 -10.89
N SER A 152 -15.15 6.28 -10.10
CA SER A 152 -16.47 6.80 -10.39
C SER A 152 -16.38 7.56 -11.72
N ALA A 153 -17.36 7.31 -12.60
CA ALA A 153 -17.42 7.97 -13.90
C ALA A 153 -17.80 9.46 -13.80
N GLY A 154 -18.25 9.93 -12.62
CA GLY A 154 -18.71 11.29 -12.38
C GLY A 154 -17.67 12.19 -11.70
N PRO A 155 -17.82 13.52 -11.78
CA PRO A 155 -17.00 14.45 -11.02
C PRO A 155 -17.25 14.29 -9.51
N VAL A 156 -16.22 14.55 -8.71
CA VAL A 156 -16.33 14.60 -7.24
C VAL A 156 -16.78 16.00 -6.86
N ALA A 157 -17.97 16.12 -6.29
CA ALA A 157 -18.48 17.40 -5.79
C ALA A 157 -17.85 17.75 -4.43
N VAL A 158 -17.50 19.01 -4.22
CA VAL A 158 -17.12 19.52 -2.89
C VAL A 158 -18.25 20.37 -2.35
N SER A 159 -18.67 20.09 -1.11
CA SER A 159 -19.83 20.74 -0.47
C SER A 159 -19.48 21.29 0.91
N GLY A 160 -20.28 22.25 1.37
CA GLY A 160 -20.18 22.81 2.74
C GLY A 160 -19.14 23.93 2.92
N VAL A 161 -18.28 24.18 1.92
CA VAL A 161 -17.30 25.27 1.98
C VAL A 161 -18.00 26.62 2.03
N THR A 162 -17.88 27.31 3.16
CA THR A 162 -18.55 28.57 3.47
C THR A 162 -17.59 29.51 4.20
N GLU A 163 -18.00 30.76 4.45
CA GLU A 163 -17.22 31.67 5.29
C GLU A 163 -17.17 31.20 6.75
N PRO A 164 -16.05 31.42 7.48
CA PRO A 164 -14.86 32.18 7.07
C PRO A 164 -13.82 31.37 6.28
N TYR A 165 -14.06 30.08 6.04
CA TYR A 165 -13.04 29.21 5.44
C TYR A 165 -12.67 29.65 4.02
N ALA A 166 -13.65 30.03 3.20
CA ALA A 166 -13.40 30.55 1.85
C ALA A 166 -12.41 31.74 1.85
N SER A 167 -12.58 32.69 2.76
CA SER A 167 -11.65 33.83 2.91
C SER A 167 -10.26 33.40 3.38
N LEU A 168 -10.16 32.38 4.25
CA LEU A 168 -8.87 31.88 4.76
C LEU A 168 -8.01 31.21 3.68
N ILE A 169 -8.61 30.78 2.57
CA ILE A 169 -7.94 30.20 1.41
C ILE A 169 -7.92 31.13 0.19
N ASP A 170 -7.94 32.44 0.43
CA ASP A 170 -7.92 33.50 -0.59
C ASP A 170 -9.06 33.41 -1.62
N GLY A 171 -10.20 32.84 -1.23
CA GLY A 171 -11.35 32.62 -2.12
C GLY A 171 -11.13 31.53 -3.18
N ARG A 172 -10.08 30.71 -3.07
CA ARG A 172 -9.68 29.71 -4.09
C ARG A 172 -10.46 28.40 -3.96
N THR A 173 -11.79 28.50 -3.82
CA THR A 173 -12.69 27.35 -3.61
C THR A 173 -12.73 26.41 -4.82
N ASP A 174 -12.57 26.94 -6.04
CA ASP A 174 -12.53 26.11 -7.25
C ASP A 174 -11.25 25.27 -7.33
N GLU A 175 -10.13 25.84 -6.88
CA GLU A 175 -8.84 25.14 -6.86
C GLU A 175 -8.79 24.09 -5.76
N LEU A 176 -9.37 24.39 -4.60
CA LEU A 176 -9.65 23.42 -3.54
C LEU A 176 -10.47 22.25 -4.10
N ALA A 177 -11.58 22.53 -4.80
CA ALA A 177 -12.44 21.50 -5.36
C ALA A 177 -11.70 20.65 -6.40
N GLY A 178 -10.87 21.28 -7.25
CA GLY A 178 -10.00 20.59 -8.19
C GLY A 178 -9.01 19.64 -7.49
N ALA A 179 -8.30 20.12 -6.46
CA ALA A 179 -7.34 19.32 -5.72
C ALA A 179 -8.00 18.11 -5.03
N VAL A 180 -9.15 18.31 -4.38
CA VAL A 180 -9.93 17.23 -3.74
C VAL A 180 -10.41 16.22 -4.79
N ALA A 181 -10.97 16.69 -5.91
CA ALA A 181 -11.44 15.80 -6.96
C ALA A 181 -10.28 14.99 -7.58
N ASP A 182 -9.12 15.60 -7.78
CA ASP A 182 -7.92 14.94 -8.30
C ASP A 182 -7.41 13.85 -7.36
N HIS A 183 -7.44 14.11 -6.05
CA HIS A 183 -7.08 13.11 -5.03
C HIS A 183 -8.08 11.96 -5.01
N CYS A 184 -9.38 12.26 -4.93
CA CYS A 184 -10.42 11.23 -4.89
C CYS A 184 -10.39 10.32 -6.12
N ARG A 185 -10.17 10.85 -7.33
CA ARG A 185 -10.05 10.01 -8.53
C ARG A 185 -8.91 8.98 -8.44
N LYS A 186 -7.83 9.32 -7.74
CA LYS A 186 -6.64 8.46 -7.60
C LYS A 186 -6.74 7.53 -6.40
N LYS A 187 -7.25 8.02 -5.26
CA LYS A 187 -7.14 7.38 -3.95
C LYS A 187 -8.46 6.98 -3.33
N VAL A 188 -9.56 7.65 -3.70
CA VAL A 188 -10.91 7.35 -3.19
C VAL A 188 -11.90 7.16 -4.35
N PRO A 189 -11.65 6.20 -5.26
CA PRO A 189 -12.31 6.18 -6.56
C PRO A 189 -13.83 5.96 -6.53
N ALA A 190 -14.45 5.50 -5.43
CA ALA A 190 -15.90 5.40 -5.31
C ALA A 190 -16.56 6.71 -4.83
N ALA A 191 -15.78 7.70 -4.38
CA ALA A 191 -16.33 8.96 -3.94
C ALA A 191 -16.97 9.71 -5.12
N THR A 192 -18.15 10.27 -4.87
CA THR A 192 -18.84 11.21 -5.74
C THR A 192 -18.98 12.58 -5.09
N ARG A 193 -18.75 12.67 -3.78
CA ARG A 193 -18.79 13.90 -3.00
C ARG A 193 -17.78 13.87 -1.84
N ALA A 194 -17.23 15.03 -1.52
CA ALA A 194 -16.47 15.30 -0.31
C ALA A 194 -17.14 16.47 0.44
N ASP A 195 -17.66 16.18 1.63
CA ASP A 195 -18.36 17.15 2.47
C ASP A 195 -17.36 17.78 3.46
N PHE A 196 -17.27 19.12 3.51
CA PHE A 196 -16.47 19.83 4.52
C PHE A 196 -17.01 19.55 5.93
N ASP A 197 -16.14 19.16 6.85
CA ASP A 197 -16.54 18.73 8.20
C ASP A 197 -16.88 19.90 9.14
N GLY A 198 -16.59 21.14 8.73
CA GLY A 198 -16.95 22.36 9.47
C GLY A 198 -15.83 22.94 10.34
N GLU A 199 -14.68 22.28 10.42
CA GLU A 199 -13.54 22.71 11.25
C GLU A 199 -12.33 23.14 10.42
N VAL A 200 -11.70 24.24 10.83
CA VAL A 200 -10.49 24.80 10.18
C VAL A 200 -9.41 25.05 11.22
N PHE A 201 -8.20 24.60 10.93
CA PHE A 201 -6.99 24.85 11.71
C PHE A 201 -6.14 25.90 11.00
N VAL A 202 -5.74 26.96 11.72
CA VAL A 202 -4.90 28.03 11.17
C VAL A 202 -3.55 28.05 11.89
N ASP A 203 -2.50 27.70 11.16
CA ASP A 203 -1.11 27.87 11.60
C ASP A 203 -0.63 29.28 11.19
N VAL A 204 -0.79 30.24 12.09
CA VAL A 204 -0.41 31.64 11.85
C VAL A 204 1.10 31.79 11.62
N LYS A 205 1.94 30.97 12.28
CA LYS A 205 3.39 31.08 12.16
C LYS A 205 3.89 30.44 10.87
N GLY A 206 3.32 29.30 10.49
CA GLY A 206 3.63 28.58 9.26
C GLY A 206 2.90 29.11 8.03
N GLY A 207 1.91 29.98 8.19
CA GLY A 207 1.10 30.52 7.11
C GLY A 207 0.23 29.47 6.42
N ARG A 208 -0.29 28.48 7.18
CA ARG A 208 -1.09 27.39 6.63
C ARG A 208 -2.50 27.35 7.19
N VAL A 209 -3.42 26.88 6.36
CA VAL A 209 -4.81 26.64 6.73
C VAL A 209 -5.13 25.18 6.38
N SER A 210 -5.66 24.43 7.33
CA SER A 210 -6.00 23.02 7.13
C SER A 210 -7.46 22.76 7.51
N ALA A 211 -8.12 21.87 6.76
CA ALA A 211 -9.51 21.52 6.94
C ALA A 211 -9.71 20.04 6.61
N THR A 212 -10.71 19.41 7.23
CA THR A 212 -11.06 18.02 6.93
C THR A 212 -12.34 17.93 6.10
N PHE A 213 -12.37 16.92 5.23
CA PHE A 213 -13.51 16.60 4.40
C PHE A 213 -13.81 15.11 4.50
N THR A 214 -15.08 14.75 4.57
CA THR A 214 -15.50 13.35 4.54
C THR A 214 -16.05 12.98 3.16
N CYS A 215 -15.44 11.99 2.52
CA CYS A 215 -15.95 11.39 1.29
C CYS A 215 -17.24 10.58 1.54
N ASP A 216 -18.10 10.52 0.52
CA ASP A 216 -19.33 9.72 0.52
C ASP A 216 -19.11 8.26 0.10
N ASP A 217 -17.86 7.82 0.00
CA ASP A 217 -17.52 6.44 -0.27
C ASP A 217 -17.86 5.54 0.95
N PRO A 218 -18.00 4.22 0.79
CA PRO A 218 -18.42 3.35 1.89
C PRO A 218 -17.49 3.35 3.11
N ALA A 219 -16.19 3.60 2.93
CA ALA A 219 -15.24 3.68 4.03
C ALA A 219 -15.33 5.01 4.80
N ARG A 220 -16.07 5.99 4.26
CA ARG A 220 -16.17 7.36 4.76
C ARG A 220 -14.78 7.96 4.93
N THR A 221 -13.96 7.87 3.88
CA THR A 221 -12.57 8.35 3.90
C THR A 221 -12.53 9.81 4.31
N ILE A 222 -11.68 10.14 5.29
CA ILE A 222 -11.44 11.50 5.76
C ILE A 222 -10.21 12.03 5.03
N LEU A 223 -10.39 13.14 4.33
CA LEU A 223 -9.32 13.89 3.69
C LEU A 223 -8.86 15.03 4.59
N ASN A 224 -7.56 15.20 4.73
CA ASN A 224 -6.94 16.39 5.29
C ASN A 224 -6.42 17.27 4.15
N VAL A 225 -6.97 18.48 4.02
CA VAL A 225 -6.60 19.42 2.98
C VAL A 225 -5.86 20.59 3.60
N THR A 226 -4.64 20.86 3.14
CA THR A 226 -3.80 21.97 3.60
C THR A 226 -3.56 22.97 2.48
N TYR A 227 -3.84 24.24 2.76
CA TYR A 227 -3.49 25.39 1.93
C TYR A 227 -2.28 26.11 2.51
N ASP A 228 -1.27 26.39 1.69
CA ASP A 228 -0.02 27.06 2.09
C ASP A 228 0.11 28.51 1.60
N GLY A 229 -0.98 29.09 1.09
CA GLY A 229 -0.98 30.41 0.45
C GLY A 229 -0.76 30.37 -1.06
N ALA A 230 -0.47 29.19 -1.63
CA ALA A 230 -0.24 29.04 -3.07
C ALA A 230 -0.90 27.79 -3.66
N THR A 231 -0.91 26.68 -2.93
CA THR A 231 -1.37 25.38 -3.41
C THR A 231 -2.14 24.61 -2.35
N PHE A 232 -2.91 23.62 -2.78
CA PHE A 232 -3.59 22.68 -1.91
C PHE A 232 -2.87 21.33 -1.93
N ASN A 233 -2.51 20.82 -0.76
CA ASN A 233 -2.10 19.43 -0.55
C ASN A 233 -3.26 18.65 0.07
N VAL A 234 -3.56 17.48 -0.48
CA VAL A 234 -4.65 16.60 -0.02
C VAL A 234 -4.06 15.26 0.38
N GLU A 235 -4.38 14.83 1.60
CA GLU A 235 -3.96 13.55 2.17
C GLU A 235 -5.17 12.81 2.71
N GLY A 236 -5.11 11.48 2.79
CA GLY A 236 -6.21 10.62 3.25
C GLY A 236 -6.56 9.50 2.30
#